data_AF-A0A6M3XU75-F1
#
_entry.id   AF-A0A6M3XU75-F1
#
_cell.length_a   1.000
_cell.length_b   1.000
_cell.length_c   1.000
_cell.angle_alpha   90.00
_cell.angle_beta   90.00
_cell.angle_gamma   90.00
#
_symmetry.space_group_name_H-M   'P 1'
#
loop_
_entity.id
_entity.type
_entity.pdbx_description
1 polymer ?
#
loop_
_entity_poly.entity_id
_entity_poly.type
_entity_poly.pdbx_seq_one_letter_code
_entity_poly.pdbx_strand_id
1 'polypeptide(L)'
;MKEQSPWDVDEETLRGIEKENRGASSGLICPKRCASISKPCAACTYIQTAIYAKQFPQQHPARKWASEKKAKASVYFNAIDPANPEVALLLRVGVDAGSSIINGLKEDWTGVLNPLKGQGRELKFKKYKGEGNFNKYRVEPVLEPADYAIPKSTLASLHNLDQENLIRMIEEGEMPDSFFDISSMKMDEVKRFRLCPPWTSGSMGKDNKRPLTFIWRHWGLSKGQIEGTESLDWKDLGPKKEEKMVDVPWDDTPKQETPMTEVLEERVEGEKPTKQCWGHSEFFEADDATCIACQYFKPCGKAAMSG
;
A
#
# COMPACT_ATOMS: atom_id res chain seq x y z
N MET A 1 -6.97 6.17 55.52
CA MET A 1 -6.55 6.60 54.17
C MET A 1 -5.10 6.19 54.03
N LYS A 2 -4.76 5.26 53.13
CA LYS A 2 -3.36 4.87 52.94
C LYS A 2 -2.70 5.90 52.02
N GLU A 3 -1.60 6.47 52.48
CA GLU A 3 -0.70 7.30 51.68
C GLU A 3 -0.18 6.48 50.51
N GLN A 4 -0.46 6.96 49.30
CA GLN A 4 -0.02 6.34 48.06
C GLN A 4 1.42 6.82 47.78
N SER A 5 2.32 5.89 47.49
CA SER A 5 3.73 6.19 47.23
C SER A 5 3.85 7.12 46.02
N PRO A 6 4.70 8.16 46.04
CA PRO A 6 4.95 9.01 44.86
C PRO A 6 5.61 8.27 43.68
N TRP A 7 5.90 6.97 43.85
CA TRP A 7 6.50 6.09 42.85
C TRP A 7 5.54 5.01 42.32
N ASP A 8 4.32 4.92 42.83
CA ASP A 8 3.30 4.00 42.32
C ASP A 8 2.64 4.64 41.11
N VAL A 9 3.24 4.44 39.94
CA VAL A 9 2.66 4.89 38.68
C VAL A 9 1.43 4.04 38.40
N ASP A 10 0.27 4.66 38.42
CA ASP A 10 -1.02 4.05 38.12
C ASP A 10 -0.99 3.42 36.71
N GLU A 11 -1.31 2.11 36.61
CA GLU A 11 -1.38 1.38 35.34
C GLU A 11 -2.37 2.03 34.36
N GLU A 12 -3.41 2.69 34.86
CA GLU A 12 -4.39 3.40 34.04
C GLU A 12 -3.83 4.71 33.48
N THR A 13 -3.03 5.42 34.27
CA THR A 13 -2.21 6.57 33.85
C THR A 13 -1.12 6.15 32.85
N LEU A 14 -0.46 5.00 33.05
CA LEU A 14 0.50 4.44 32.08
C LEU A 14 -0.17 4.01 30.77
N ARG A 15 -1.38 3.44 30.82
CA ARG A 15 -2.18 3.14 29.61
C ARG A 15 -2.70 4.40 28.94
N GLY A 16 -2.99 5.45 29.69
CA GLY A 16 -3.31 6.79 29.20
C GLY A 16 -2.13 7.42 28.46
N ILE A 17 -0.93 7.35 29.05
CA ILE A 17 0.33 7.81 28.45
C ILE A 17 0.76 6.91 27.29
N GLU A 18 0.51 5.58 27.32
CA GLU A 18 0.74 4.69 26.16
C GLU A 18 -0.23 4.99 25.01
N LYS A 19 -1.48 5.38 25.29
CA LYS A 19 -2.42 5.87 24.26
C LYS A 19 -2.02 7.24 23.71
N GLU A 20 -1.45 8.12 24.53
CA GLU A 20 -0.91 9.42 24.11
C GLU A 20 0.45 9.31 23.41
N ASN A 21 1.23 8.26 23.71
CA ASN A 21 2.56 7.97 23.17
C ASN A 21 2.57 6.85 22.12
N ARG A 22 1.41 6.52 21.53
CA ARG A 22 1.35 5.83 20.23
C ARG A 22 1.85 6.78 19.14
N GLY A 23 3.16 7.03 19.17
CA GLY A 23 3.92 7.40 18.00
C GLY A 23 3.55 6.43 16.87
N ALA A 24 2.94 7.00 15.84
CA ALA A 24 2.41 6.34 14.65
C ALA A 24 3.32 5.25 14.07
N SER A 25 3.11 3.99 14.45
CA SER A 25 3.31 2.86 13.52
C SER A 25 2.10 2.70 12.60
N SER A 26 0.96 3.31 12.95
CA SER A 26 -0.28 3.27 12.18
C SER A 26 -0.60 4.58 11.43
N GLY A 27 0.05 5.71 11.71
CA GLY A 27 -0.26 7.00 11.07
C GLY A 27 -1.61 7.59 11.48
N LEU A 28 -1.71 8.91 11.64
CA LEU A 28 -2.98 9.58 12.00
C LEU A 28 -3.86 9.80 10.77
N ILE A 29 -5.16 9.51 10.86
CA ILE A 29 -6.10 9.68 9.76
C ILE A 29 -6.13 11.15 9.30
N CYS A 30 -6.10 11.36 7.98
CA CYS A 30 -6.20 12.69 7.40
C CYS A 30 -7.68 13.09 7.20
N PRO A 31 -8.21 14.04 7.99
CA PRO A 31 -9.63 14.42 7.90
C PRO A 31 -10.02 15.05 6.55
N LYS A 32 -9.06 15.67 5.85
CA LYS A 32 -9.27 16.33 4.55
C LYS A 32 -9.30 15.37 3.38
N ARG A 33 -8.52 14.29 3.43
CA ARG A 33 -8.33 13.36 2.30
C ARG A 33 -9.23 12.12 2.40
N CYS A 34 -9.70 11.80 3.60
CA CYS A 34 -10.71 10.77 3.81
C CYS A 34 -12.11 11.38 3.60
N ALA A 35 -12.77 10.99 2.51
CA ALA A 35 -14.04 11.53 2.07
C ALA A 35 -15.19 11.31 3.06
N SER A 36 -15.16 10.22 3.84
CA SER A 36 -16.15 9.98 4.90
C SER A 36 -16.07 10.99 6.05
N ILE A 37 -14.91 11.61 6.28
CA ILE A 37 -14.75 12.66 7.30
C ILE A 37 -14.99 14.04 6.67
N SER A 38 -14.32 14.33 5.55
CA SER A 38 -14.44 15.59 4.80
C SER A 38 -14.29 16.87 5.65
N LYS A 39 -13.38 16.87 6.63
CA LYS A 39 -13.07 18.04 7.48
C LYS A 39 -11.75 18.72 7.06
N PRO A 40 -11.54 20.01 7.37
CA PRO A 40 -10.25 20.66 7.15
C PRO A 40 -9.09 19.93 7.84
N CYS A 41 -7.89 20.04 7.26
CA CYS A 41 -6.65 19.52 7.85
C CYS A 41 -5.59 20.63 7.81
N ALA A 42 -5.20 21.14 8.98
CA ALA A 42 -4.24 22.22 9.11
C ALA A 42 -2.89 21.82 8.53
N ALA A 43 -2.43 20.59 8.76
CA ALA A 43 -1.20 20.06 8.17
C ALA A 43 -1.21 20.02 6.64
N CYS A 44 -2.30 19.56 6.03
CA CYS A 44 -2.44 19.57 4.57
C CYS A 44 -2.44 20.99 4.01
N THR A 45 -3.13 21.92 4.70
CA THR A 45 -3.17 23.33 4.30
C THR A 45 -1.77 23.93 4.39
N TYR A 46 -1.08 23.78 5.51
CA TYR A 46 0.27 24.30 5.71
C TYR A 46 1.26 23.77 4.66
N ILE A 47 1.30 22.45 4.43
CA ILE A 47 2.19 21.87 3.41
C ILE A 47 1.92 22.45 2.02
N GLN A 48 0.63 22.64 1.67
CA GLN A 48 0.24 23.16 0.37
C GLN A 48 0.61 24.65 0.23
N THR A 49 0.28 25.48 1.23
CA THR A 49 0.40 26.95 1.13
C THR A 49 1.78 27.46 1.56
N ALA A 50 2.38 26.91 2.60
CA ALA A 50 3.64 27.40 3.16
C ALA A 50 4.87 26.76 2.51
N ILE A 51 4.73 25.58 1.89
CA ILE A 51 5.86 24.84 1.30
C ILE A 51 5.72 24.71 -0.21
N TYR A 52 4.68 24.01 -0.71
CA TYR A 52 4.58 23.74 -2.15
C TYR A 52 4.27 24.98 -2.99
N ALA A 53 3.42 25.90 -2.50
CA ALA A 53 3.15 27.15 -3.20
C ALA A 53 4.38 28.08 -3.28
N LYS A 54 5.34 27.95 -2.35
CA LYS A 54 6.60 28.72 -2.38
C LYS A 54 7.63 28.16 -3.37
N GLN A 55 7.35 27.04 -4.03
CA GLN A 55 8.20 26.45 -5.07
C GLN A 55 9.68 26.29 -4.69
N PHE A 56 9.96 25.86 -3.45
CA PHE A 56 11.33 25.57 -3.03
C PHE A 56 12.05 24.59 -3.99
N PRO A 57 13.39 24.64 -4.12
CA PRO A 57 14.17 23.66 -4.87
C PRO A 57 13.92 22.22 -4.37
N GLN A 58 14.08 21.21 -5.23
CA GLN A 58 13.80 19.80 -4.87
C GLN A 58 14.54 19.33 -3.61
N GLN A 59 15.80 19.75 -3.45
CA GLN A 59 16.66 19.35 -2.33
C GLN A 59 16.44 20.18 -1.04
N HIS A 60 15.52 21.14 -1.05
CA HIS A 60 15.30 22.02 0.10
C HIS A 60 14.71 21.26 1.30
N PRO A 61 15.20 21.48 2.55
CA PRO A 61 14.73 20.77 3.75
C PRO A 61 13.21 20.81 3.95
N ALA A 62 12.58 21.95 3.66
CA ALA A 62 11.12 22.08 3.71
C ALA A 62 10.38 21.05 2.82
N ARG A 63 10.89 20.72 1.63
CA ARG A 63 10.27 19.72 0.74
C ARG A 63 10.48 18.30 1.26
N LYS A 64 11.65 18.02 1.82
CA LYS A 64 11.91 16.74 2.49
C LYS A 64 10.94 16.54 3.66
N TRP A 65 10.85 17.53 4.55
CA TRP A 65 9.89 17.56 5.65
C TRP A 65 8.44 17.38 5.16
N ALA A 66 8.03 18.14 4.13
CA ALA A 66 6.69 18.02 3.56
C ALA A 66 6.43 16.61 2.98
N SER A 67 7.42 15.97 2.37
CA SER A 67 7.30 14.62 1.83
C SER A 67 7.15 13.57 2.93
N GLU A 68 7.80 13.78 4.07
CA GLU A 68 7.71 12.93 5.25
C GLU A 68 6.36 13.09 5.96
N LYS A 69 5.88 14.34 6.13
CA LYS A 69 4.69 14.67 6.91
C LYS A 69 3.37 14.70 6.12
N LYS A 70 3.41 14.77 4.78
CA LYS A 70 2.19 14.73 3.95
C LYS A 70 1.41 13.45 4.21
N ALA A 71 0.08 13.53 4.07
CA ALA A 71 -0.75 12.33 4.12
C ALA A 71 -0.36 11.38 2.97
N LYS A 72 -0.13 10.11 3.30
CA LYS A 72 0.14 9.04 2.34
C LYS A 72 -1.06 8.11 2.31
N ALA A 73 -1.44 7.67 1.11
CA ALA A 73 -2.54 6.73 0.93
C ALA A 73 -2.07 5.30 1.16
N SER A 74 -2.90 4.52 1.83
CA SER A 74 -2.88 3.06 1.80
C SER A 74 -4.15 2.58 1.13
N VAL A 75 -4.04 1.48 0.37
CA VAL A 75 -5.16 0.90 -0.37
C VAL A 75 -5.52 -0.43 0.28
N TYR A 76 -6.80 -0.62 0.56
CA TYR A 76 -7.33 -1.81 1.22
C TYR A 76 -8.14 -2.62 0.22
N PHE A 77 -7.91 -3.93 0.24
CA PHE A 77 -8.59 -4.93 -0.58
C PHE A 77 -9.06 -6.08 0.30
N ASN A 78 -10.11 -6.75 -0.16
CA ASN A 78 -10.38 -8.12 0.22
C ASN A 78 -9.54 -9.05 -0.66
N ALA A 79 -8.84 -9.99 -0.04
CA ALA A 79 -7.93 -10.89 -0.73
C ALA A 79 -8.02 -12.32 -0.19
N ILE A 80 -7.66 -13.29 -1.02
CA ILE A 80 -7.58 -14.71 -0.65
C ILE A 80 -6.15 -15.18 -0.89
N ASP A 81 -5.54 -15.79 0.13
CA ASP A 81 -4.25 -16.49 0.00
C ASP A 81 -4.52 -17.90 -0.55
N PRO A 82 -3.87 -18.33 -1.64
CA PRO A 82 -4.03 -19.70 -2.16
C PRO A 82 -3.65 -20.78 -1.14
N ALA A 83 -2.77 -20.48 -0.17
CA ALA A 83 -2.43 -21.43 0.89
C ALA A 83 -3.56 -21.61 1.92
N ASN A 84 -4.52 -20.68 1.97
CA ASN A 84 -5.67 -20.75 2.88
C ASN A 84 -6.91 -20.11 2.23
N PRO A 85 -7.56 -20.80 1.27
CA PRO A 85 -8.69 -20.26 0.53
C PRO A 85 -9.96 -20.09 1.36
N GLU A 86 -9.99 -20.64 2.59
CA GLU A 86 -11.13 -20.61 3.50
C GLU A 86 -11.27 -19.26 4.23
N VAL A 87 -10.23 -18.42 4.25
CA VAL A 87 -10.19 -17.18 5.03
C VAL A 87 -10.06 -15.95 4.12
N ALA A 88 -10.97 -15.00 4.29
CA ALA A 88 -10.89 -13.69 3.66
C ALA A 88 -9.89 -12.80 4.40
N LEU A 89 -8.87 -12.33 3.70
CA LEU A 89 -7.86 -11.41 4.22
C LEU A 89 -8.25 -9.95 3.95
N LEU A 90 -8.02 -9.10 4.94
CA LEU A 90 -7.98 -7.66 4.74
C LEU A 90 -6.56 -7.26 4.35
N LEU A 91 -6.32 -7.11 3.05
CA LEU A 91 -5.01 -6.79 2.48
C LEU A 91 -4.81 -5.28 2.43
N ARG A 92 -3.74 -4.78 3.09
CA ARG A 92 -3.26 -3.40 2.94
C ARG A 92 -2.04 -3.35 2.03
N VAL A 93 -2.09 -2.47 1.04
CA VAL A 93 -0.95 -2.15 0.17
C VAL A 93 -0.64 -0.65 0.15
N GLY A 94 0.59 -0.31 -0.21
CA GLY A 94 0.99 1.07 -0.47
C GLY A 94 0.37 1.62 -1.76
N VAL A 95 0.36 2.95 -1.89
CA VAL A 95 -0.26 3.63 -3.05
C VAL A 95 0.31 3.18 -4.39
N ASP A 96 1.62 2.95 -4.50
CA ASP A 96 2.25 2.56 -5.78
C ASP A 96 1.77 1.18 -6.25
N ALA A 97 1.71 0.20 -5.34
CA ALA A 97 1.18 -1.13 -5.61
C ALA A 97 -0.32 -1.06 -5.93
N GLY A 98 -1.08 -0.31 -5.15
CA GLY A 98 -2.52 -0.09 -5.39
C GLY A 98 -2.80 0.58 -6.74
N SER A 99 -2.00 1.59 -7.11
CA SER A 99 -2.08 2.26 -8.42
C SER A 99 -1.73 1.31 -9.57
N SER A 100 -0.75 0.44 -9.39
CA SER A 100 -0.40 -0.60 -10.39
C SER A 100 -1.58 -1.53 -10.64
N ILE A 101 -2.26 -1.97 -9.58
CA ILE A 101 -3.48 -2.78 -9.69
C ILE A 101 -4.57 -2.01 -10.42
N ILE A 102 -4.86 -0.77 -10.02
CA ILE A 102 -5.90 0.06 -10.63
C ILE A 102 -5.64 0.30 -12.12
N ASN A 103 -4.39 0.57 -12.50
CA ASN A 103 -4.02 0.76 -13.89
C ASN A 103 -4.19 -0.54 -14.68
N GLY A 104 -3.71 -1.67 -14.15
CA GLY A 104 -3.93 -2.98 -14.76
C GLY A 104 -5.41 -3.29 -14.97
N LEU A 105 -6.27 -2.94 -14.01
CA LEU A 105 -7.73 -3.12 -14.12
C LEU A 105 -8.39 -2.25 -15.19
N LYS A 106 -7.81 -1.08 -15.49
CA LYS A 106 -8.27 -0.22 -16.59
C LYS A 106 -7.80 -0.74 -17.95
N GLU A 107 -6.66 -1.42 -17.99
CA GLU A 107 -6.02 -1.86 -19.22
C GLU A 107 -6.53 -3.21 -19.71
N ASP A 108 -6.63 -4.24 -18.86
CA ASP A 108 -7.44 -5.47 -19.12
C ASP A 108 -7.45 -6.51 -17.98
N TRP A 109 -7.09 -6.17 -16.73
CA TRP A 109 -7.04 -7.15 -15.64
C TRP A 109 -8.42 -7.51 -15.08
N THR A 110 -9.49 -7.38 -15.86
CA THR A 110 -10.87 -7.57 -15.39
C THR A 110 -11.11 -9.01 -14.89
N GLY A 111 -10.40 -10.00 -15.46
CA GLY A 111 -10.40 -11.40 -14.99
C GLY A 111 -9.72 -11.64 -13.63
N VAL A 112 -8.93 -10.67 -13.12
CA VAL A 112 -8.30 -10.74 -11.79
C VAL A 112 -9.31 -10.46 -10.68
N LEU A 113 -10.24 -9.51 -10.90
CA LEU A 113 -11.27 -9.15 -9.92
C LEU A 113 -12.57 -9.94 -10.06
N ASN A 114 -12.67 -10.84 -11.05
CA ASN A 114 -13.88 -11.62 -11.26
C ASN A 114 -13.72 -13.05 -10.72
N PRO A 115 -14.25 -13.36 -9.53
CA PRO A 115 -14.17 -14.69 -8.98
C PRO A 115 -15.11 -15.71 -9.64
N LEU A 116 -16.01 -15.27 -10.52
CA LEU A 116 -17.09 -16.07 -11.11
C LEU A 116 -16.99 -16.25 -12.64
N LYS A 117 -16.13 -15.50 -13.34
CA LYS A 117 -15.83 -15.70 -14.77
C LYS A 117 -14.47 -16.39 -14.92
N GLY A 118 -14.48 -17.71 -15.14
CA GLY A 118 -13.30 -18.54 -14.94
C GLY A 118 -12.91 -18.58 -13.45
N GLN A 119 -11.94 -19.38 -13.05
CA GLN A 119 -11.49 -19.46 -11.65
C GLN A 119 -10.79 -18.16 -11.17
N GLY A 120 -11.01 -17.01 -11.82
CA GLY A 120 -10.28 -15.77 -11.60
C GLY A 120 -8.78 -15.94 -11.85
N ARG A 121 -8.00 -14.91 -11.50
CA ARG A 121 -6.54 -14.96 -11.56
C ARG A 121 -5.94 -14.40 -10.27
N GLU A 122 -4.77 -14.91 -9.93
CA GLU A 122 -3.98 -14.40 -8.81
C GLU A 122 -3.19 -13.15 -9.23
N LEU A 123 -2.86 -12.32 -8.25
CA LEU A 123 -1.82 -11.31 -8.37
C LEU A 123 -0.60 -11.75 -7.60
N LYS A 124 0.54 -11.68 -8.25
CA LYS A 124 1.85 -11.90 -7.67
C LYS A 124 2.41 -10.56 -7.18
N PHE A 125 2.73 -10.50 -5.91
CA PHE A 125 3.46 -9.41 -5.28
C PHE A 125 4.89 -9.86 -5.04
N LYS A 126 5.87 -9.07 -5.51
CA LYS A 126 7.29 -9.24 -5.16
C LYS A 126 7.81 -7.98 -4.50
N LYS A 127 8.38 -8.11 -3.29
CA LYS A 127 9.06 -7.01 -2.60
C LYS A 127 10.50 -6.91 -3.10
N TYR A 128 10.95 -5.71 -3.45
CA TYR A 128 12.31 -5.46 -3.89
C TYR A 128 12.85 -4.13 -3.34
N LYS A 129 14.17 -3.97 -3.36
CA LYS A 129 14.83 -2.76 -2.87
C LYS A 129 14.60 -1.64 -3.88
N GLY A 130 13.94 -0.58 -3.46
CA GLY A 130 13.80 0.63 -4.26
C GLY A 130 14.98 1.58 -4.08
N GLU A 131 14.93 2.69 -4.79
CA GLU A 131 15.84 3.82 -4.59
C GLU A 131 15.62 4.44 -3.20
N GLY A 132 16.71 4.80 -2.52
CA GLY A 132 16.67 5.60 -1.28
C GLY A 132 16.10 4.89 -0.04
N ASN A 133 16.50 3.65 0.25
CA ASN A 133 16.07 2.85 1.42
C ASN A 133 14.56 2.55 1.50
N PHE A 134 13.76 2.89 0.49
CA PHE A 134 12.35 2.56 0.44
C PHE A 134 12.10 1.24 -0.30
N ASN A 135 11.28 0.38 0.29
CA ASN A 135 10.85 -0.85 -0.37
C ASN A 135 9.86 -0.53 -1.49
N LYS A 136 10.00 -1.21 -2.63
CA LYS A 136 9.04 -1.17 -3.73
C LYS A 136 8.39 -2.55 -3.89
N TYR A 137 7.23 -2.54 -4.53
CA TYR A 137 6.43 -3.74 -4.77
C TYR A 137 6.11 -3.83 -6.25
N ARG A 138 6.45 -4.97 -6.85
CA ARG A 138 6.06 -5.31 -8.22
C ARG A 138 4.79 -6.14 -8.13
N VAL A 139 3.77 -5.73 -8.88
CA VAL A 139 2.47 -6.40 -8.91
C VAL A 139 2.20 -6.82 -10.34
N GLU A 140 2.03 -8.12 -10.56
CA GLU A 140 1.81 -8.71 -11.89
C GLU A 140 0.71 -9.78 -11.79
N PRO A 141 -0.18 -9.91 -12.78
CA PRO A 141 -1.16 -10.98 -12.79
C PRO A 141 -0.49 -12.31 -13.12
N VAL A 142 -0.95 -13.37 -12.45
CA VAL A 142 -0.68 -14.74 -12.90
C VAL A 142 -1.56 -14.99 -14.13
N LEU A 143 -0.96 -15.48 -15.22
CA LEU A 143 -1.66 -15.62 -16.50
C LEU A 143 -2.63 -16.80 -16.47
N GLU A 144 -2.24 -17.85 -15.76
CA GLU A 144 -3.05 -19.03 -15.54
C GLU A 144 -4.24 -18.70 -14.62
N PRO A 145 -5.43 -19.27 -14.88
CA PRO A 145 -6.52 -19.26 -13.92
C PRO A 145 -6.08 -19.88 -12.58
N ALA A 146 -6.66 -19.41 -11.48
CA ALA A 146 -6.41 -20.05 -10.18
C ALA A 146 -6.87 -21.52 -10.22
N ASP A 147 -6.11 -22.42 -9.64
CA ASP A 147 -6.41 -23.86 -9.61
C ASP A 147 -7.36 -24.27 -8.47
N TYR A 148 -7.77 -23.30 -7.65
CA TYR A 148 -8.66 -23.51 -6.50
C TYR A 148 -9.96 -22.70 -6.60
N ALA A 149 -11.02 -23.25 -5.99
CA ALA A 149 -12.28 -22.55 -5.81
C ALA A 149 -12.29 -21.80 -4.47
N ILE A 150 -12.94 -20.63 -4.43
CA ILE A 150 -13.19 -19.92 -3.17
C ILE A 150 -14.50 -20.45 -2.58
N PRO A 151 -14.52 -20.92 -1.32
CA PRO A 151 -15.74 -21.35 -0.65
C PRO A 151 -16.78 -20.24 -0.58
N LYS A 152 -18.07 -20.61 -0.70
CA LYS A 152 -19.18 -19.66 -0.57
C LYS A 152 -19.21 -19.00 0.82
N SER A 153 -18.81 -19.73 1.86
CA SER A 153 -18.64 -19.22 3.23
C SER A 153 -17.64 -18.07 3.29
N THR A 154 -16.51 -18.20 2.60
CA THR A 154 -15.46 -17.17 2.53
C THR A 154 -15.93 -15.94 1.74
N LEU A 155 -16.65 -16.15 0.64
CA LEU A 155 -17.25 -15.04 -0.12
C LEU A 155 -18.33 -14.30 0.68
N ALA A 156 -19.02 -14.98 1.59
CA ALA A 156 -20.01 -14.37 2.49
C ALA A 156 -19.37 -13.64 3.68
N SER A 157 -18.09 -13.90 3.98
CA SER A 157 -17.35 -13.30 5.11
C SER A 157 -16.33 -12.24 4.70
N LEU A 158 -16.43 -11.69 3.48
CA LEU A 158 -15.57 -10.61 3.03
C LEU A 158 -15.71 -9.37 3.94
N HIS A 159 -14.59 -8.68 4.18
CA HIS A 159 -14.55 -7.51 5.05
C HIS A 159 -15.30 -6.34 4.45
N ASN A 160 -15.97 -5.56 5.30
CA ASN A 160 -16.56 -4.30 4.88
C ASN A 160 -15.44 -3.25 4.65
N LEU A 161 -15.16 -2.96 3.38
CA LEU A 161 -14.16 -1.97 2.96
C LEU A 161 -14.67 -0.52 3.03
N ASP A 162 -15.84 -0.24 3.62
CA ASP A 162 -16.35 1.12 3.76
C ASP A 162 -15.32 2.00 4.48
N GLN A 163 -15.11 3.21 3.98
CA GLN A 163 -14.06 4.09 4.50
C GLN A 163 -14.27 4.41 5.99
N GLU A 164 -15.52 4.58 6.44
CA GLU A 164 -15.87 4.78 7.86
C GLU A 164 -15.50 3.56 8.71
N ASN A 165 -15.83 2.35 8.23
CA ASN A 165 -15.51 1.11 8.94
C ASN A 165 -13.99 0.93 9.08
N LEU A 166 -13.25 1.12 7.99
CA LEU A 166 -11.78 1.01 8.01
C LEU A 166 -11.13 2.07 8.90
N ILE A 167 -11.63 3.31 8.89
CA ILE A 167 -11.15 4.37 9.79
C ILE A 167 -11.37 3.96 11.24
N ARG A 168 -12.57 3.50 11.58
CA ARG A 168 -12.91 3.04 12.92
C ARG A 168 -11.96 1.94 13.39
N MET A 169 -11.78 0.88 12.59
CA MET A 169 -10.87 -0.23 12.91
C MET A 169 -9.42 0.24 13.13
N ILE A 170 -8.95 1.22 12.35
CA ILE A 170 -7.58 1.77 12.49
C ILE A 170 -7.45 2.61 13.75
N GLU A 171 -8.43 3.46 14.06
CA GLU A 171 -8.40 4.35 15.22
C GLU A 171 -8.57 3.59 16.55
N GLU A 172 -9.43 2.57 16.56
CA GLU A 172 -9.69 1.72 17.72
C GLU A 172 -8.61 0.63 17.89
N GLY A 173 -7.84 0.34 16.84
CA GLY A 173 -6.83 -0.73 16.83
C GLY A 173 -7.42 -2.13 16.68
N GLU A 174 -8.66 -2.24 16.24
CA GLU A 174 -9.43 -3.47 16.07
C GLU A 174 -9.26 -4.05 14.65
N MET A 175 -8.01 -4.23 14.21
CA MET A 175 -7.75 -4.92 12.94
C MET A 175 -8.09 -6.41 13.09
N PRO A 176 -8.70 -7.05 12.08
CA PRO A 176 -9.05 -8.46 12.17
C PRO A 176 -7.77 -9.31 12.19
N ASP A 177 -7.84 -10.52 12.77
CA ASP A 177 -6.70 -11.46 12.76
C ASP A 177 -6.27 -11.83 11.33
N SER A 178 -7.20 -11.74 10.37
CA SER A 178 -6.95 -11.93 8.94
C SER A 178 -6.42 -10.66 8.24
N PHE A 179 -5.92 -9.68 8.98
CA PHE A 179 -5.25 -8.52 8.41
C PHE A 179 -3.86 -8.87 7.90
N PHE A 180 -3.58 -8.53 6.64
CA PHE A 180 -2.25 -8.68 6.06
C PHE A 180 -1.75 -7.36 5.49
N ASP A 181 -0.61 -6.89 5.98
CA ASP A 181 0.06 -5.72 5.43
C ASP A 181 1.20 -6.15 4.52
N ILE A 182 1.17 -5.74 3.24
CA ILE A 182 2.21 -6.08 2.26
C ILE A 182 3.60 -5.62 2.70
N SER A 183 3.68 -4.62 3.59
CA SER A 183 4.95 -4.14 4.12
C SER A 183 5.72 -5.19 4.93
N SER A 184 4.99 -6.13 5.55
CA SER A 184 5.53 -7.21 6.38
C SER A 184 6.30 -8.29 5.60
N MET A 185 6.16 -8.34 4.27
CA MET A 185 6.91 -9.27 3.44
C MET A 185 8.42 -9.08 3.61
N LYS A 186 9.18 -10.17 3.54
CA LYS A 186 10.66 -10.15 3.48
C LYS A 186 11.14 -9.66 2.12
N MET A 187 12.40 -9.23 2.05
CA MET A 187 13.02 -8.87 0.77
C MET A 187 13.04 -10.07 -0.16
N ASP A 188 12.73 -9.83 -1.44
CA ASP A 188 12.59 -10.85 -2.50
C ASP A 188 11.50 -11.89 -2.26
N GLU A 189 10.72 -11.78 -1.18
CA GLU A 189 9.56 -12.63 -0.95
C GLU A 189 8.53 -12.38 -2.04
N VAL A 190 7.94 -13.49 -2.48
CA VAL A 190 6.84 -13.52 -3.42
C VAL A 190 5.61 -14.04 -2.71
N LYS A 191 4.55 -13.25 -2.72
CA LYS A 191 3.22 -13.67 -2.25
C LYS A 191 2.22 -13.57 -3.39
N ARG A 192 1.24 -14.46 -3.38
CA ARG A 192 0.16 -14.47 -4.35
C ARG A 192 -1.15 -14.26 -3.65
N PHE A 193 -2.02 -13.47 -4.24
CA PHE A 193 -3.33 -13.19 -3.69
C PHE A 193 -4.36 -13.11 -4.81
N ARG A 194 -5.53 -13.70 -4.59
CA ARG A 194 -6.68 -13.43 -5.44
C ARG A 194 -7.49 -12.30 -4.83
N LEU A 195 -7.64 -11.20 -5.56
CA LEU A 195 -8.43 -10.06 -5.11
C LEU A 195 -9.92 -10.35 -5.28
N CYS A 196 -10.69 -10.11 -4.23
CA CYS A 196 -12.12 -10.41 -4.20
C CYS A 196 -12.89 -9.15 -3.84
N PRO A 197 -13.50 -8.42 -4.80
CA PRO A 197 -14.30 -7.25 -4.45
C PRO A 197 -15.46 -7.65 -3.53
N PRO A 198 -15.93 -6.77 -2.63
CA PRO A 198 -17.09 -7.05 -1.78
C PRO A 198 -18.33 -7.38 -2.65
N TRP A 199 -19.02 -8.48 -2.32
CA TRP A 199 -20.23 -8.98 -3.01
C TRP A 199 -21.52 -8.68 -2.25
N THR A 200 -21.44 -7.99 -1.12
CA THR A 200 -22.56 -7.71 -0.21
C THR A 200 -22.72 -6.21 0.04
N SER A 201 -23.95 -5.80 0.37
CA SER A 201 -24.28 -4.47 0.86
C SER A 201 -23.49 -4.19 2.15
N GLY A 202 -22.95 -2.98 2.33
CA GLY A 202 -22.20 -2.63 3.52
C GLY A 202 -23.05 -2.70 4.79
N SER A 203 -22.42 -2.89 5.94
CA SER A 203 -23.05 -3.01 7.27
C SER A 203 -23.84 -1.77 7.72
N MET A 204 -23.87 -0.71 6.92
CA MET A 204 -24.53 0.58 7.17
C MET A 204 -25.63 0.89 6.14
N GLY A 205 -26.10 -0.11 5.37
CA GLY A 205 -27.18 0.06 4.40
C GLY A 205 -26.78 0.82 3.12
N LYS A 206 -25.49 1.11 2.92
CA LYS A 206 -24.93 1.63 1.66
C LYS A 206 -24.27 0.50 0.90
N ASP A 207 -24.52 0.41 -0.40
CA ASP A 207 -23.88 -0.55 -1.29
C ASP A 207 -22.35 -0.34 -1.32
N ASN A 208 -21.59 -1.20 -0.66
CA ASN A 208 -20.14 -1.20 -0.79
C ASN A 208 -19.75 -1.97 -2.05
N LYS A 209 -19.93 -1.33 -3.22
CA LYS A 209 -19.61 -1.89 -4.53
C LYS A 209 -18.17 -1.66 -4.96
N ARG A 210 -17.34 -1.04 -4.12
CA ARG A 210 -15.98 -0.64 -4.51
C ARG A 210 -15.01 -1.81 -4.28
N PRO A 211 -14.21 -2.20 -5.28
CA PRO A 211 -13.24 -3.30 -5.14
C PRO A 211 -12.10 -2.98 -4.17
N LEU A 212 -11.97 -1.71 -3.78
CA LEU A 212 -10.90 -1.18 -2.94
C LEU A 212 -11.32 0.13 -2.28
N THR A 213 -10.63 0.47 -1.19
CA THR A 213 -10.79 1.76 -0.49
C THR A 213 -9.44 2.37 -0.13
N PHE A 214 -9.35 3.70 -0.24
CA PHE A 214 -8.18 4.46 0.16
C PHE A 214 -8.33 5.00 1.59
N ILE A 215 -7.28 4.88 2.40
CA ILE A 215 -7.16 5.55 3.69
C ILE A 215 -5.91 6.42 3.67
N TRP A 216 -6.07 7.71 3.93
CA TRP A 216 -4.99 8.68 3.93
C TRP A 216 -4.53 8.97 5.34
N ARG A 217 -3.22 8.86 5.60
CA ARG A 217 -2.65 8.99 6.94
C ARG A 217 -1.41 9.85 6.96
N HIS A 218 -1.31 10.72 7.96
CA HIS A 218 -0.13 11.51 8.28
C HIS A 218 0.81 10.71 9.17
N TRP A 219 2.12 10.88 8.97
CA TRP A 219 3.15 10.20 9.75
C TRP A 219 4.00 11.22 10.50
N GLY A 220 4.20 11.00 11.80
CA GLY A 220 5.00 11.87 12.66
C GLY A 220 4.44 13.28 12.84
N LEU A 221 3.11 13.43 12.78
CA LEU A 221 2.39 14.63 13.21
C LEU A 221 1.53 14.27 14.43
N SER A 222 1.27 15.23 15.30
CA SER A 222 0.29 15.09 16.39
C SER A 222 -1.14 15.32 15.89
N LYS A 223 -2.12 14.95 16.72
CA LYS A 223 -3.53 15.26 16.46
C LYS A 223 -3.77 16.77 16.48
N GLY A 224 -3.18 17.49 17.43
CA GLY A 224 -3.30 18.95 17.52
C GLY A 224 -2.74 19.68 16.30
N GLN A 225 -1.66 19.17 15.69
CA GLN A 225 -1.13 19.70 14.43
C GLN A 225 -2.05 19.48 13.22
N ILE A 226 -2.79 18.36 13.20
CA ILE A 226 -3.77 18.08 12.14
C ILE A 226 -5.01 18.96 12.31
N GLU A 227 -5.46 19.15 13.55
CA GLU A 227 -6.63 19.96 13.92
C GLU A 227 -6.33 21.47 13.90
N GLY A 228 -5.05 21.87 13.99
CA GLY A 228 -4.61 23.26 13.97
C GLY A 228 -4.56 23.92 15.35
N THR A 229 -4.63 23.15 16.42
CA THR A 229 -4.45 23.63 17.81
C THR A 229 -2.97 23.75 18.20
N GLU A 230 -2.08 23.06 17.47
CA GLU A 230 -0.63 23.14 17.65
C GLU A 230 0.04 23.77 16.41
N SER A 231 1.16 24.46 16.62
CA SER A 231 1.92 25.05 15.53
C SER A 231 2.58 24.00 14.65
N LEU A 232 2.68 24.34 13.37
CA LEU A 232 3.44 23.61 12.37
C LEU A 232 4.47 24.55 11.77
N ASP A 233 5.75 24.30 12.06
CA ASP A 233 6.84 24.92 11.32
C ASP A 233 7.85 23.85 10.87
N TRP A 234 8.17 23.84 9.58
CA TRP A 234 9.25 22.99 9.07
C TRP A 234 10.62 23.47 9.58
N LYS A 235 10.73 24.70 10.07
CA LYS A 235 11.95 25.26 10.66
C LYS A 235 12.19 24.82 12.10
N ASP A 236 11.19 24.30 12.79
CA ASP A 236 11.31 23.79 14.17
C ASP A 236 12.08 22.45 14.24
N LEU A 237 12.78 22.07 13.17
CA LEU A 237 13.75 20.98 13.06
C LEU A 237 15.08 21.28 13.78
N GLY A 238 15.04 21.97 14.92
CA GLY A 238 16.17 21.93 15.83
C GLY A 238 16.41 20.47 16.25
N PRO A 239 17.66 19.98 16.29
CA PRO A 239 17.90 18.62 16.76
C PRO A 239 17.39 18.54 18.20
N LYS A 240 16.30 17.80 18.44
CA LYS A 240 16.21 17.10 19.73
C LYS A 240 17.46 16.23 19.73
N LYS A 241 18.40 16.52 20.64
CA LYS A 241 19.61 15.72 20.86
C LYS A 241 19.23 14.27 20.66
N GLU A 242 19.88 13.60 19.71
CA GLU A 242 19.97 12.15 19.76
C GLU A 242 20.52 11.85 21.15
N GLU A 243 19.65 11.44 22.08
CA GLU A 243 20.10 10.62 23.19
C GLU A 243 20.77 9.45 22.51
N LYS A 244 22.11 9.41 22.62
CA LYS A 244 22.90 8.29 22.16
C LYS A 244 22.18 7.03 22.63
N MET A 245 21.61 6.27 21.70
CA MET A 245 21.31 4.88 21.98
C MET A 245 22.63 4.29 22.43
N VAL A 246 22.68 3.90 23.71
CA VAL A 246 23.78 3.13 24.26
C VAL A 246 23.93 1.91 23.35
N ASP A 247 25.10 1.76 22.77
CA ASP A 247 25.46 0.64 21.92
C ASP A 247 25.06 -0.68 22.61
N VAL A 248 24.16 -1.43 21.98
CA VAL A 248 23.89 -2.81 22.35
C VAL A 248 25.09 -3.62 21.85
N PRO A 249 25.86 -4.28 22.73
CA PRO A 249 27.20 -4.77 22.40
C PRO A 249 27.14 -6.18 21.79
N TRP A 250 26.60 -6.33 20.56
CA TRP A 250 26.60 -7.64 19.88
C TRP A 250 26.66 -7.55 18.34
N ASP A 251 27.50 -6.69 17.76
CA ASP A 251 27.87 -6.85 16.34
C ASP A 251 29.27 -6.31 16.03
N ASP A 252 30.29 -7.02 16.48
CA ASP A 252 31.67 -6.89 16.00
C ASP A 252 31.81 -7.58 14.63
N THR A 253 31.28 -6.97 13.57
CA THR A 253 31.70 -7.27 12.21
C THR A 253 32.34 -6.05 11.54
N PRO A 254 33.61 -6.11 11.14
CA PRO A 254 34.28 -4.98 10.50
C PRO A 254 33.66 -4.70 9.14
N LYS A 255 33.13 -3.49 8.95
CA LYS A 255 32.66 -2.98 7.65
C LYS A 255 33.87 -2.83 6.72
N GLN A 256 33.95 -3.68 5.70
CA GLN A 256 34.82 -3.45 4.55
C GLN A 256 34.21 -2.34 3.69
N GLU A 257 34.94 -1.23 3.55
CA GLU A 257 34.64 -0.17 2.60
C GLU A 257 35.01 -0.64 1.19
N THR A 258 34.02 -0.77 0.31
CA THR A 258 34.26 -0.92 -1.13
C THR A 258 34.03 0.43 -1.82
N PRO A 259 34.98 0.95 -2.62
CA PRO A 259 34.82 2.23 -3.29
C PRO A 259 33.78 2.14 -4.40
N MET A 260 32.83 3.08 -4.41
CA MET A 260 31.88 3.28 -5.51
C MET A 260 32.64 3.71 -6.78
N THR A 261 32.50 2.94 -7.85
CA THR A 261 32.87 3.37 -9.20
C THR A 261 31.59 3.85 -9.89
N GLU A 262 31.55 5.12 -10.31
CA GLU A 262 30.49 5.66 -11.16
C GLU A 262 30.56 5.02 -12.54
N VAL A 263 29.48 4.36 -12.96
CA VAL A 263 29.24 4.01 -14.36
C VAL A 263 28.07 4.87 -14.83
N LEU A 264 28.37 5.88 -15.65
CA LEU A 264 27.40 6.63 -16.44
C LEU A 264 26.97 5.73 -17.62
N GLU A 265 25.76 5.20 -17.58
CA GLU A 265 25.13 4.59 -18.77
C GLU A 265 24.31 5.63 -19.53
N GLU A 266 24.64 5.79 -20.81
CA GLU A 266 23.91 6.58 -21.79
C GLU A 266 22.50 6.02 -22.01
N ARG A 267 21.54 6.93 -22.03
CA ARG A 267 20.12 6.65 -22.22
C ARG A 267 19.84 6.47 -23.71
N VAL A 268 19.77 5.22 -24.18
CA VAL A 268 19.24 4.91 -25.52
C VAL A 268 17.73 5.09 -25.49
N GLU A 269 17.20 5.94 -26.38
CA GLU A 269 15.76 6.09 -26.62
C GLU A 269 15.18 4.77 -27.12
N GLY A 270 14.39 4.10 -26.29
CA GLY A 270 13.67 2.89 -26.66
C GLY A 270 12.40 3.21 -27.44
N GLU A 271 12.24 2.55 -28.59
CA GLU A 271 11.01 2.49 -29.37
C GLU A 271 9.80 2.11 -28.49
N LYS A 272 8.64 2.68 -28.81
CA LYS A 272 7.38 2.39 -28.10
C LYS A 272 7.11 0.88 -28.17
N PRO A 273 6.88 0.19 -27.04
CA PRO A 273 6.56 -1.23 -27.08
C PRO A 273 5.26 -1.44 -27.85
N THR A 274 5.30 -2.25 -28.89
CA THR A 274 4.12 -2.75 -29.60
C THR A 274 3.25 -3.54 -28.61
N LYS A 275 1.94 -3.30 -28.66
CA LYS A 275 0.97 -3.97 -27.79
C LYS A 275 1.07 -5.48 -28.00
N GLN A 276 1.35 -6.23 -26.95
CA GLN A 276 1.40 -7.70 -27.00
C GLN A 276 -0.03 -8.26 -27.21
N CYS A 277 -0.18 -9.27 -28.07
CA CYS A 277 -1.49 -9.74 -28.54
C CYS A 277 -2.26 -10.65 -27.55
N TRP A 278 -1.59 -11.21 -26.54
CA TRP A 278 -2.17 -12.05 -25.46
C TRP A 278 -3.19 -13.13 -25.89
N GLY A 279 -3.13 -13.60 -27.14
CA GLY A 279 -4.07 -14.61 -27.68
C GLY A 279 -5.44 -14.08 -28.10
N HIS A 280 -5.63 -12.76 -28.18
CA HIS A 280 -6.83 -12.15 -28.75
C HIS A 280 -6.76 -12.16 -30.29
N SER A 281 -7.81 -12.62 -30.95
CA SER A 281 -7.89 -12.69 -32.42
C SER A 281 -7.72 -11.34 -33.11
N GLU A 282 -8.18 -10.25 -32.48
CA GLU A 282 -8.06 -8.88 -33.00
C GLU A 282 -6.63 -8.34 -33.10
N PHE A 283 -5.69 -8.96 -32.37
CA PHE A 283 -4.28 -8.56 -32.35
C PHE A 283 -3.34 -9.69 -32.83
N PHE A 284 -3.91 -10.79 -33.32
CA PHE A 284 -3.18 -11.94 -33.84
C PHE A 284 -3.24 -11.93 -35.37
N GLU A 285 -2.13 -11.54 -35.99
CA GLU A 285 -1.98 -11.59 -37.45
C GLU A 285 -1.16 -12.83 -37.83
N ALA A 286 -1.81 -13.80 -38.47
CA ALA A 286 -1.20 -15.08 -38.84
C ALA A 286 -0.03 -14.93 -39.84
N ASP A 287 -0.05 -13.85 -40.62
CA ASP A 287 0.90 -13.57 -41.69
C ASP A 287 1.96 -12.52 -41.31
N ASP A 288 1.91 -11.96 -40.10
CA ASP A 288 2.88 -10.96 -39.64
C ASP A 288 4.19 -11.62 -39.17
N ALA A 289 5.32 -11.13 -39.70
CA ALA A 289 6.64 -11.68 -39.41
C ALA A 289 7.05 -11.54 -37.93
N THR A 290 6.59 -10.49 -37.26
CA THR A 290 6.85 -10.25 -35.83
C THR A 290 6.05 -11.22 -34.96
N CYS A 291 4.80 -11.49 -35.36
CA CYS A 291 3.93 -12.45 -34.70
C CYS A 291 4.43 -13.88 -34.89
N ILE A 292 4.88 -14.26 -36.09
CA ILE A 292 5.48 -15.57 -36.37
C ILE A 292 6.76 -15.82 -35.56
N ALA A 293 7.59 -14.77 -35.38
CA ALA A 293 8.81 -14.85 -34.57
C ALA A 293 8.54 -14.92 -33.05
N CYS A 294 7.30 -14.66 -32.61
CA CYS A 294 6.94 -14.72 -31.20
C CYS A 294 6.92 -16.17 -30.69
N GLN A 295 7.60 -16.43 -29.57
CA GLN A 295 7.63 -17.75 -28.93
C GLN A 295 6.23 -18.28 -28.53
N TYR A 296 5.22 -17.42 -28.51
CA TYR A 296 3.82 -17.74 -28.16
C TYR A 296 2.88 -17.84 -29.37
N PHE A 297 3.40 -17.76 -30.61
CA PHE A 297 2.59 -17.79 -31.84
C PHE A 297 1.66 -19.02 -31.92
N LYS A 298 2.19 -20.22 -31.68
CA LYS A 298 1.41 -21.47 -31.75
C LYS A 298 0.28 -21.54 -30.71
N PRO A 299 0.53 -21.25 -29.40
CA PRO A 299 -0.54 -21.11 -28.41
C PRO A 299 -1.60 -20.05 -28.78
N CYS A 300 -1.17 -18.87 -29.22
CA CYS A 300 -2.07 -17.78 -29.58
C CYS A 300 -2.94 -18.09 -30.80
N GLY A 301 -2.38 -18.72 -31.84
CA GLY A 301 -3.14 -19.15 -33.02
C GLY A 301 -4.20 -20.20 -32.69
N LYS A 302 -3.92 -21.10 -31.74
CA LYS A 302 -4.93 -22.06 -31.26
C LYS A 302 -6.06 -21.35 -30.51
N ALA A 303 -5.74 -20.36 -29.66
CA ALA A 303 -6.74 -19.58 -28.93
C ALA A 303 -7.60 -18.71 -29.87
N ALA A 304 -6.98 -18.06 -30.86
CA ALA A 304 -7.66 -17.20 -31.84
C ALA A 304 -8.61 -17.97 -32.78
N MET A 305 -8.35 -19.25 -33.07
CA MET A 305 -9.21 -20.10 -33.89
C MET A 305 -10.25 -20.92 -33.08
N SER A 306 -10.22 -20.81 -31.74
CA SER A 306 -11.15 -21.52 -30.84
C SER A 306 -12.28 -20.64 -30.29
N GLY A 307 -12.25 -19.33 -30.56
CA GLY A 307 -13.32 -18.37 -30.25
C GLY A 307 -14.09 -17.99 -31.50
#